data_AF-A0AA96IKF8-F1
#
_entry.id   AF-A0AA96IKF8-F1
#
_cell.length_a   1.000
_cell.length_b   1.000
_cell.length_c   1.000
_cell.angle_alpha   90.00
_cell.angle_beta   90.00
_cell.angle_gamma   90.00
#
_symmetry.space_group_name_H-M   'P 1'
#
loop_
_entity.id
_entity.type
_entity.pdbx_description
1 polymer ?
#
loop_
_entity_poly.entity_id
_entity_poly.type
_entity_poly.pdbx_seq_one_letter_code
_entity_poly.pdbx_strand_id
1 'polypeptide(L)'
;MKKMFTKLAFIGAILFATNSLAVETVCYKNGLDTPSQIETAKLEGGICGGKTTVGEMLKNGWQILDINVTTENGKLSYSYYFYQNAKQGLSSGTYASKLDYGKKEFSISPMAFKIDNLENNRTTIPKGNLLVGQSGIVVHIYDNDRRLIVSNAKVVSSNEKSSVIEYFPFDDLKQDAIPNTNRVVEKGDILLLNYMYDQSLLIAPDFNNYKAVKDDFAQNNFIHPDLFAASLKFQNQPLPRIEDFQKFAIEQNLGTIFIVLNRKIFIYDAKTFTLLDSYSLQIGSSKKQLPFFTRVEEIKGPLIDLKNIPIVSDVLGLNEDGIDDSSYDNYYKQLLGVK
;
A
#
# COMPACT_ATOMS: atom_id res chain seq x y z
N MET A 1 -15.72 -31.53 77.93
CA MET A 1 -14.35 -31.70 77.40
C MET A 1 -14.42 -31.62 75.87
N LYS A 2 -14.02 -30.47 75.31
CA LYS A 2 -12.90 -30.29 74.35
C LYS A 2 -13.17 -31.03 73.01
N LYS A 3 -13.68 -30.38 71.95
CA LYS A 3 -13.05 -29.31 71.13
C LYS A 3 -11.54 -29.51 71.01
N MET A 4 -11.08 -29.89 69.82
CA MET A 4 -9.89 -29.39 69.12
C MET A 4 -9.52 -30.39 68.01
N PHE A 5 -9.75 -30.01 66.76
CA PHE A 5 -8.79 -30.35 65.71
C PHE A 5 -8.31 -29.06 65.07
N THR A 6 -7.00 -29.06 64.88
CA THR A 6 -6.11 -27.92 64.97
C THR A 6 -6.10 -27.12 63.67
N LYS A 7 -6.05 -25.81 63.83
CA LYS A 7 -5.77 -24.83 62.78
C LYS A 7 -4.39 -25.12 62.19
N LEU A 8 -4.30 -25.31 60.87
CA LEU A 8 -3.12 -24.88 60.12
C LEU A 8 -3.61 -23.91 59.03
N ALA A 9 -3.40 -22.63 59.31
CA ALA A 9 -3.60 -21.56 58.34
C ALA A 9 -2.40 -21.58 57.38
N PHE A 10 -2.62 -21.99 56.14
CA PHE A 10 -1.77 -21.58 55.03
C PHE A 10 -2.46 -20.38 54.38
N ILE A 11 -1.92 -19.19 54.65
CA ILE A 11 -2.25 -17.97 53.90
C ILE A 11 -1.63 -18.17 52.51
N GLY A 12 -2.41 -18.76 51.61
CA GLY A 12 -2.18 -18.68 50.17
C GLY A 12 -3.12 -17.62 49.62
N ALA A 13 -2.60 -16.41 49.43
CA ALA A 13 -3.29 -15.36 48.69
C ALA A 13 -3.44 -15.80 47.22
N ILE A 14 -4.52 -16.51 46.90
CA ILE A 14 -4.96 -16.65 45.51
C ILE A 14 -5.72 -15.37 45.18
N LEU A 15 -4.98 -14.42 44.59
CA LEU A 15 -5.55 -13.31 43.86
C LEU A 15 -6.48 -13.86 42.78
N PHE A 16 -7.79 -13.64 42.95
CA PHE A 16 -8.74 -13.72 41.85
C PHE A 16 -8.39 -12.59 40.86
N ALA A 17 -7.63 -12.91 39.82
CA ALA A 17 -7.57 -12.10 38.61
C ALA A 17 -8.77 -12.47 37.73
N THR A 18 -9.79 -11.63 37.71
CA THR A 18 -10.84 -11.66 36.69
C THR A 18 -10.21 -11.31 35.35
N ASN A 19 -10.12 -12.28 34.44
CA ASN A 19 -9.75 -12.03 33.05
C ASN A 19 -10.87 -11.23 32.36
N SER A 20 -10.50 -10.15 31.69
CA SER A 20 -11.38 -9.36 30.82
C SER A 20 -11.65 -10.15 29.54
N LEU A 21 -12.90 -10.57 29.31
CA LEU A 21 -13.31 -11.35 28.14
C LEU A 21 -13.54 -10.44 26.93
N ALA A 22 -12.76 -10.61 25.87
CA ALA A 22 -13.16 -10.19 24.52
C ALA A 22 -14.34 -11.07 24.08
N VAL A 23 -15.44 -10.47 23.64
CA VAL A 23 -16.62 -11.24 23.21
C VAL A 23 -16.51 -11.45 21.70
N GLU A 24 -16.31 -12.69 21.30
CA GLU A 24 -16.28 -13.12 19.89
C GLU A 24 -17.59 -13.81 19.51
N THR A 25 -18.00 -13.68 18.25
CA THR A 25 -19.20 -14.32 17.73
C THR A 25 -19.08 -14.56 16.24
N VAL A 26 -19.64 -15.65 15.74
CA VAL A 26 -19.61 -16.00 14.32
C VAL A 26 -21.01 -15.84 13.74
N CYS A 27 -21.12 -15.10 12.66
CA CYS A 27 -22.37 -14.91 11.92
C CYS A 27 -22.19 -15.23 10.45
N TYR A 28 -23.11 -15.96 9.83
CA TYR A 28 -22.96 -16.46 8.47
C TYR A 28 -24.21 -16.27 7.62
N LYS A 29 -24.06 -16.36 6.30
CA LYS A 29 -25.16 -16.37 5.34
C LYS A 29 -24.81 -17.25 4.15
N ASN A 30 -25.65 -18.23 3.88
CA ASN A 30 -25.43 -19.21 2.82
C ASN A 30 -26.38 -18.98 1.65
N GLY A 31 -25.95 -19.37 0.44
CA GLY A 31 -26.83 -19.49 -0.72
C GLY A 31 -27.10 -18.20 -1.48
N LEU A 32 -26.15 -17.25 -1.49
CA LEU A 32 -26.26 -15.99 -2.24
C LEU A 32 -25.85 -16.17 -3.71
N ASP A 33 -26.58 -15.52 -4.62
CA ASP A 33 -26.32 -15.60 -6.06
C ASP A 33 -25.29 -14.56 -6.52
N THR A 34 -25.13 -13.45 -5.78
CA THR A 34 -24.15 -12.40 -6.08
C THR A 34 -23.49 -11.86 -4.80
N PRO A 35 -22.22 -11.39 -4.87
CA PRO A 35 -21.53 -10.82 -3.72
C PRO A 35 -22.26 -9.64 -3.07
N SER A 36 -22.84 -8.74 -3.86
CA SER A 36 -23.50 -7.52 -3.36
C SER A 36 -24.70 -7.80 -2.44
N GLN A 37 -25.32 -8.99 -2.54
CA GLN A 37 -26.44 -9.35 -1.67
C GLN A 37 -26.01 -9.44 -0.19
N ILE A 38 -24.74 -9.69 0.11
CA ILE A 38 -24.26 -9.82 1.49
C ILE A 38 -24.35 -8.51 2.29
N GLU A 39 -24.31 -7.36 1.60
CA GLU A 39 -24.37 -6.04 2.23
C GLU A 39 -25.73 -5.74 2.87
N THR A 40 -26.79 -6.39 2.36
CA THR A 40 -28.18 -6.22 2.83
C THR A 40 -28.75 -7.48 3.47
N ALA A 41 -28.06 -8.61 3.37
CA ALA A 41 -28.53 -9.88 3.91
C ALA A 41 -28.46 -9.91 5.43
N LYS A 42 -29.51 -10.44 6.06
CA LYS A 42 -29.51 -10.73 7.48
C LYS A 42 -28.69 -11.99 7.75
N LEU A 43 -27.74 -11.87 8.67
CA LEU A 43 -26.80 -12.92 9.05
C LEU A 43 -27.41 -13.82 10.13
N GLU A 44 -27.14 -15.11 10.01
CA GLU A 44 -27.51 -16.15 10.97
C GLU A 44 -26.32 -16.53 11.85
N GLY A 45 -26.55 -17.32 12.90
CA GLY A 45 -25.50 -17.69 13.85
C GLY A 45 -25.18 -16.62 14.89
N GLY A 46 -24.53 -17.06 15.98
CA GLY A 46 -24.04 -16.19 17.05
C GLY A 46 -25.08 -15.20 17.58
N ILE A 47 -24.66 -13.95 17.74
CA ILE A 47 -25.53 -12.84 18.17
C ILE A 47 -26.44 -12.30 17.05
N CYS A 48 -26.14 -12.63 15.78
CA CYS A 48 -26.87 -12.06 14.64
C CYS A 48 -28.26 -12.67 14.48
N GLY A 49 -28.42 -13.97 14.76
CA GLY A 49 -29.73 -14.63 14.95
C GLY A 49 -30.76 -14.41 13.81
N GLY A 50 -30.31 -14.12 12.59
CA GLY A 50 -31.17 -13.83 11.44
C GLY A 50 -31.78 -12.43 11.44
N LYS A 51 -31.33 -11.53 12.31
CA LYS A 51 -31.95 -10.21 12.53
C LYS A 51 -31.09 -9.04 12.07
N THR A 52 -29.77 -9.17 12.13
CA THR A 52 -28.83 -8.07 11.85
C THR A 52 -28.06 -8.29 10.55
N THR A 53 -27.68 -7.19 9.90
CA THR A 53 -26.77 -7.17 8.74
C THR A 53 -25.32 -6.91 9.17
N VAL A 54 -24.36 -7.12 8.25
CA VAL A 54 -22.94 -6.75 8.47
C VAL A 54 -22.84 -5.26 8.85
N GLY A 55 -23.54 -4.38 8.13
CA GLY A 55 -23.51 -2.94 8.39
C GLY A 55 -24.09 -2.57 9.76
N GLU A 56 -25.14 -3.24 10.22
CA GLU A 56 -25.71 -3.03 11.55
C GLU A 56 -24.80 -3.55 12.66
N MET A 57 -24.13 -4.68 12.45
CA MET A 57 -23.11 -5.20 13.39
C MET A 57 -21.98 -4.17 13.59
N LEU A 58 -21.47 -3.61 12.49
CA LEU A 58 -20.44 -2.56 12.53
C LEU A 58 -20.93 -1.28 13.23
N LYS A 59 -22.16 -0.83 12.95
CA LYS A 59 -22.78 0.33 13.63
C LYS A 59 -22.96 0.10 15.13
N ASN A 60 -23.23 -1.14 15.53
CA ASN A 60 -23.39 -1.54 16.93
C ASN A 60 -22.05 -1.78 17.65
N GLY A 61 -20.93 -1.40 17.03
CA GLY A 61 -19.60 -1.42 17.64
C GLY A 61 -18.92 -2.79 17.62
N TRP A 62 -19.40 -3.73 16.79
CA TRP A 62 -18.67 -4.95 16.47
C TRP A 62 -17.65 -4.68 15.37
N GLN A 63 -16.52 -5.36 15.43
CA GLN A 63 -15.47 -5.30 14.42
C GLN A 63 -15.35 -6.67 13.75
N ILE A 64 -15.04 -6.69 12.45
CA ILE A 64 -14.82 -7.94 11.71
C ILE A 64 -13.39 -8.41 11.98
N LEU A 65 -13.25 -9.58 12.59
CA LEU A 65 -12.00 -10.30 12.78
C LEU A 65 -11.57 -11.01 11.49
N ASP A 66 -12.51 -11.71 10.86
CA ASP A 66 -12.26 -12.52 9.66
C ASP A 66 -13.54 -12.72 8.83
N ILE A 67 -13.38 -13.02 7.54
CA ILE A 67 -14.46 -13.39 6.62
C ILE A 67 -14.03 -14.61 5.83
N ASN A 68 -14.73 -15.72 6.03
CA ASN A 68 -14.58 -16.91 5.22
C ASN A 68 -15.68 -16.94 4.15
N VAL A 69 -15.31 -17.16 2.89
CA VAL A 69 -16.26 -17.28 1.78
C VAL A 69 -16.03 -18.60 1.08
N THR A 70 -17.08 -19.42 1.00
CA THR A 70 -17.09 -20.68 0.26
C THR A 70 -18.10 -20.64 -0.86
N THR A 71 -17.86 -21.41 -1.92
CA THR A 71 -18.78 -21.54 -3.04
C THR A 71 -19.23 -22.99 -3.16
N GLU A 72 -20.54 -23.22 -3.08
CA GLU A 72 -21.14 -24.54 -3.28
C GLU A 72 -22.27 -24.43 -4.31
N ASN A 73 -22.21 -25.28 -5.35
CA ASN A 73 -23.19 -25.31 -6.44
C ASN A 73 -23.46 -23.94 -7.10
N GLY A 74 -22.43 -23.11 -7.25
CA GLY A 74 -22.53 -21.78 -7.86
C GLY A 74 -23.15 -20.71 -6.96
N LYS A 75 -23.38 -21.00 -5.67
CA LYS A 75 -23.87 -20.05 -4.68
C LYS A 75 -22.82 -19.76 -3.63
N LEU A 76 -22.77 -18.50 -3.19
CA LEU A 76 -21.80 -17.97 -2.24
C LEU A 76 -22.31 -18.13 -0.81
N SER A 77 -21.43 -18.59 0.08
CA SER A 77 -21.66 -18.72 1.51
C SER A 77 -20.61 -17.93 2.27
N TYR A 78 -21.04 -16.99 3.10
CA TYR A 78 -20.20 -16.08 3.86
C TYR A 78 -20.26 -16.43 5.34
N SER A 79 -19.12 -16.47 6.02
CA SER A 79 -19.02 -16.57 7.47
C SER A 79 -18.14 -15.43 8.00
N TYR A 80 -18.74 -14.55 8.80
CA TYR A 80 -18.11 -13.42 9.45
C TYR A 80 -17.78 -13.77 10.89
N TYR A 81 -16.52 -13.58 11.27
CA TYR A 81 -16.06 -13.66 12.64
C TYR A 81 -16.03 -12.24 13.18
N PHE A 82 -16.88 -11.95 14.16
CA PHE A 82 -17.01 -10.63 14.78
C PHE A 82 -16.45 -10.64 16.19
N TYR A 83 -15.91 -9.50 16.63
CA TYR A 83 -15.51 -9.29 18.02
C TYR A 83 -15.95 -7.91 18.53
N GLN A 84 -16.23 -7.82 19.83
CA GLN A 84 -16.58 -6.59 20.52
C GLN A 84 -15.83 -6.49 21.85
N ASN A 85 -15.12 -5.38 22.05
CA ASN A 85 -14.42 -5.10 23.31
C ASN A 85 -15.35 -4.35 24.27
N ALA A 86 -15.64 -4.94 25.43
CA ALA A 86 -16.18 -4.17 26.56
C ALA A 86 -15.13 -3.10 26.91
N LYS A 87 -15.56 -1.85 27.07
CA LYS A 87 -14.68 -0.69 27.33
C LYS A 87 -13.86 -0.88 28.61
N GLN A 88 -12.70 -1.51 28.48
CA GLN A 88 -11.48 -1.24 29.21
C GLN A 88 -10.48 -0.76 28.17
N GLY A 89 -9.76 0.32 28.46
CA GLY A 89 -8.60 0.69 27.65
C GLY A 89 -7.74 -0.55 27.47
N LEU A 90 -7.45 -0.89 26.21
CA LEU A 90 -6.59 -2.01 25.85
C LEU A 90 -5.26 -1.85 26.59
N SER A 91 -5.06 -2.59 27.68
CA SER A 91 -3.74 -2.77 28.25
C SER A 91 -3.03 -3.87 27.45
N SER A 92 -2.16 -3.40 26.55
CA SER A 92 -0.90 -4.05 26.15
C SER A 92 -0.96 -5.49 25.62
N GLY A 93 -1.44 -5.65 24.39
CA GLY A 93 -0.70 -6.39 23.37
C GLY A 93 -0.28 -5.37 22.31
N THR A 94 1.01 -5.12 22.15
CA THR A 94 1.62 -3.96 21.47
C THR A 94 1.17 -3.80 20.01
N TYR A 95 0.11 -3.04 19.76
CA TYR A 95 -0.05 -2.26 18.52
C TYR A 95 0.28 -0.83 18.88
N ALA A 96 1.39 -0.37 18.29
CA ALA A 96 2.13 0.78 18.75
C ALA A 96 1.26 2.05 18.81
N SER A 97 1.48 2.87 19.83
CA SER A 97 1.55 4.32 19.62
C SER A 97 2.20 4.60 18.26
N LYS A 98 1.62 5.45 17.40
CA LYS A 98 2.16 5.89 16.08
C LYS A 98 3.66 5.59 15.99
N LEU A 99 4.10 4.70 15.10
CA LEU A 99 5.46 4.16 15.18
C LEU A 99 6.46 5.32 15.27
N ASP A 100 7.28 5.28 16.33
CA ASP A 100 8.34 6.28 16.49
C ASP A 100 9.47 5.91 15.54
N TYR A 101 9.48 6.62 14.42
CA TYR A 101 10.46 6.48 13.37
C TYR A 101 11.78 7.19 13.68
N GLY A 102 11.90 7.89 14.82
CA GLY A 102 13.10 8.62 15.22
C GLY A 102 13.44 9.82 14.31
N LYS A 103 12.55 10.17 13.37
CA LYS A 103 12.67 11.32 12.47
C LYS A 103 11.31 11.83 12.02
N LYS A 104 11.30 13.05 11.47
CA LYS A 104 10.11 13.66 10.89
C LYS A 104 9.59 12.82 9.73
N GLU A 105 8.27 12.64 9.68
CA GLU A 105 7.55 11.95 8.61
C GLU A 105 7.76 12.63 7.25
N PHE A 106 7.85 11.81 6.21
CA PHE A 106 8.08 12.23 4.84
C PHE A 106 6.97 13.19 4.39
N SER A 107 7.35 14.34 3.84
CA SER A 107 6.37 15.34 3.44
C SER A 107 5.79 14.99 2.07
N ILE A 108 4.52 14.59 2.07
CA ILE A 108 3.73 14.33 0.86
C ILE A 108 3.06 15.59 0.30
N SER A 109 3.22 16.75 0.96
CA SER A 109 2.50 17.96 0.58
C SER A 109 3.03 18.56 -0.72
N PRO A 110 2.14 18.99 -1.64
CA PRO A 110 2.54 19.64 -2.88
C PRO A 110 3.22 20.99 -2.62
N MET A 111 4.23 21.32 -3.44
CA MET A 111 4.93 22.60 -3.40
C MET A 111 4.84 23.29 -4.76
N ALA A 112 4.32 24.51 -4.78
CA ALA A 112 4.13 25.28 -6.00
C ALA A 112 5.17 26.40 -6.13
N PHE A 113 5.76 26.55 -7.31
CA PHE A 113 6.72 27.59 -7.64
C PHE A 113 6.37 28.19 -9.01
N LYS A 114 6.43 29.51 -9.13
CA LYS A 114 6.31 30.17 -10.43
C LYS A 114 7.65 30.09 -11.15
N ILE A 115 7.63 29.71 -12.43
CA ILE A 115 8.83 29.61 -13.26
C ILE A 115 9.22 31.02 -13.72
N ASP A 116 10.38 31.52 -13.27
CA ASP A 116 10.92 32.84 -13.63
C ASP A 116 12.19 32.75 -14.50
N ASN A 117 12.88 31.61 -14.46
CA ASN A 117 14.03 31.27 -15.28
C ASN A 117 13.78 29.95 -16.02
N LEU A 118 14.38 29.83 -17.21
CA LEU A 118 14.29 28.60 -18.01
C LEU A 118 15.52 28.57 -18.92
N GLU A 119 16.40 27.60 -18.71
CA GLU A 119 17.61 27.40 -19.48
C GLU A 119 17.79 25.91 -19.77
N ASN A 120 17.93 25.52 -21.03
CA ASN A 120 18.12 24.12 -21.45
C ASN A 120 17.11 23.14 -20.82
N ASN A 121 15.82 23.49 -20.84
CA ASN A 121 14.74 22.70 -20.26
C ASN A 121 14.87 22.48 -18.74
N ARG A 122 15.53 23.42 -18.05
CA ARG A 122 15.75 23.41 -16.62
C ARG A 122 15.43 24.75 -15.99
N THR A 123 15.04 24.70 -14.72
CA THR A 123 14.75 25.86 -13.89
C THR A 123 15.41 25.70 -12.54
N THR A 124 15.94 26.79 -12.00
CA THR A 124 16.42 26.85 -10.62
C THR A 124 15.36 27.49 -9.73
N ILE A 125 14.99 26.83 -8.64
CA ILE A 125 14.03 27.36 -7.66
C ILE A 125 14.74 27.74 -6.35
N PRO A 126 14.28 28.79 -5.63
CA PRO A 126 14.86 29.21 -4.34
C PRO A 126 14.37 28.32 -3.19
N LYS A 127 14.38 27.01 -3.40
CA LYS A 127 14.06 25.97 -2.41
C LYS A 127 15.20 24.97 -2.40
N GLY A 128 15.97 24.98 -1.33
CA GLY A 128 17.01 23.98 -1.09
C GLY A 128 16.51 22.74 -0.35
N ASN A 129 17.43 21.81 -0.12
CA ASN A 129 17.25 20.55 0.58
C ASN A 129 16.11 19.69 0.02
N LEU A 130 15.91 19.73 -1.30
CA LEU A 130 15.04 18.79 -2.00
C LEU A 130 15.79 17.49 -2.30
N LEU A 131 15.02 16.42 -2.41
CA LEU A 131 15.57 15.10 -2.72
C LEU A 131 15.79 15.00 -4.22
N VAL A 132 16.99 14.62 -4.64
CA VAL A 132 17.26 14.32 -6.05
C VAL A 132 16.37 13.16 -6.47
N GLY A 133 15.70 13.28 -7.61
CA GLY A 133 14.71 12.31 -8.10
C GLY A 133 13.27 12.59 -7.70
N GLN A 134 13.01 13.51 -6.77
CA GLN A 134 11.65 13.96 -6.46
C GLN A 134 10.97 14.54 -7.70
N SER A 135 9.77 14.06 -8.03
CA SER A 135 9.04 14.45 -9.24
C SER A 135 7.92 15.47 -8.99
N GLY A 136 7.41 15.99 -10.09
CA GLY A 136 6.30 16.92 -10.14
C GLY A 136 5.81 17.14 -11.57
N ILE A 137 4.96 18.15 -11.73
CA ILE A 137 4.40 18.56 -13.02
C ILE A 137 4.54 20.06 -13.22
N VAL A 138 4.47 20.50 -14.47
CA VAL A 138 4.35 21.91 -14.84
C VAL A 138 2.92 22.16 -15.33
N VAL A 139 2.28 23.19 -14.79
CA VAL A 139 0.92 23.58 -15.09
C VAL A 139 0.89 24.99 -15.68
N HIS A 140 0.31 25.12 -16.87
CA HIS A 140 -0.06 26.40 -17.43
C HIS A 140 -1.48 26.79 -16.99
N ILE A 141 -1.68 28.07 -16.69
CA ILE A 141 -2.98 28.63 -16.31
C ILE A 141 -3.36 29.67 -17.36
N TYR A 142 -4.49 29.46 -18.05
CA TYR A 142 -5.06 30.40 -19.02
C TYR A 142 -5.88 31.49 -18.30
N ASP A 143 -6.16 32.60 -19.01
CA ASP A 143 -6.90 33.77 -18.48
C ASP A 143 -8.29 33.44 -17.90
N ASN A 144 -8.87 32.30 -18.24
CA ASN A 144 -10.17 31.85 -17.74
C ASN A 144 -10.07 30.70 -16.72
N ASP A 145 -8.97 30.63 -15.97
CA ASP A 145 -8.68 29.61 -14.95
C ASP A 145 -8.61 28.17 -15.47
N ARG A 146 -8.67 27.96 -16.79
CA ARG A 146 -8.38 26.65 -17.38
C ARG A 146 -6.92 26.31 -17.14
N ARG A 147 -6.67 25.06 -16.75
CA ARG A 147 -5.34 24.57 -16.42
C ARG A 147 -4.95 23.45 -17.37
N LEU A 148 -3.70 23.45 -17.78
CA LEU A 148 -3.14 22.42 -18.65
C LEU A 148 -1.83 21.93 -18.04
N ILE A 149 -1.69 20.62 -17.89
CA ILE A 149 -0.39 20.02 -17.59
C ILE A 149 0.44 20.05 -18.86
N VAL A 150 1.63 20.64 -18.77
CA VAL A 150 2.53 20.88 -19.91
C VAL A 150 3.64 19.84 -19.95
N SER A 151 4.19 19.49 -18.80
CA SER A 151 5.38 18.66 -18.70
C SER A 151 5.47 17.96 -17.36
N ASN A 152 6.16 16.83 -17.31
CA ASN A 152 6.70 16.30 -16.07
C ASN A 152 7.96 17.08 -15.65
N ALA A 153 8.30 17.00 -14.37
CA ALA A 153 9.46 17.63 -13.76
C ALA A 153 10.15 16.68 -12.77
N LYS A 154 11.47 16.78 -12.63
CA LYS A 154 12.24 16.08 -11.59
C LYS A 154 13.36 16.96 -11.03
N VAL A 155 13.66 16.81 -9.74
CA VAL A 155 14.83 17.43 -9.11
C VAL A 155 16.09 16.70 -9.57
N VAL A 156 17.04 17.40 -10.18
CA VAL A 156 18.32 16.83 -10.64
C VAL A 156 19.50 17.20 -9.74
N SER A 157 19.40 18.32 -9.02
CA SER A 157 20.37 18.68 -7.99
C SER A 157 19.72 19.61 -6.97
N SER A 158 20.22 19.59 -5.74
CA SER A 158 19.77 20.47 -4.66
C SER A 158 20.95 20.79 -3.74
N ASN A 159 21.02 22.04 -3.30
CA ASN A 159 21.89 22.52 -2.24
C ASN A 159 21.03 23.10 -1.09
N GLU A 160 21.64 23.76 -0.10
CA GLU A 160 20.91 24.31 1.05
C GLU A 160 19.93 25.45 0.70
N LYS A 161 20.14 26.15 -0.42
CA LYS A 161 19.41 27.36 -0.81
C LYS A 161 18.54 27.19 -2.04
N SER A 162 18.98 26.39 -3.01
CA SER A 162 18.31 26.22 -4.29
C SER A 162 18.36 24.80 -4.81
N SER A 163 17.43 24.50 -5.72
CA SER A 163 17.36 23.23 -6.44
C SER A 163 17.21 23.46 -7.93
N VAL A 164 17.82 22.59 -8.73
CA VAL A 164 17.69 22.55 -10.19
C VAL A 164 16.70 21.47 -10.57
N ILE A 165 15.74 21.87 -11.39
CA ILE A 165 14.63 21.04 -11.86
C ILE A 165 14.81 20.84 -13.36
N GLU A 166 14.66 19.60 -13.81
CA GLU A 166 14.68 19.23 -15.23
C GLU A 166 13.30 18.76 -15.66
N TYR A 167 12.87 19.20 -16.84
CA TYR A 167 11.58 18.82 -17.41
C TYR A 167 11.73 17.65 -18.37
N PHE A 168 10.69 16.83 -18.47
CA PHE A 168 10.61 15.72 -19.42
C PHE A 168 9.15 15.53 -19.88
N PRO A 169 8.91 14.87 -21.02
CA PRO A 169 7.57 14.75 -21.60
C PRO A 169 6.51 14.24 -20.61
N PHE A 170 5.30 14.78 -20.72
CA PHE A 170 4.12 14.29 -20.00
C PHE A 170 3.35 13.32 -20.88
N ASP A 171 3.53 12.03 -20.65
CA ASP A 171 2.89 10.92 -21.35
C ASP A 171 1.92 10.12 -20.48
N ASP A 172 1.70 10.56 -19.23
CA ASP A 172 0.86 9.88 -18.25
C ASP A 172 -0.59 9.63 -18.71
N LEU A 173 -1.12 10.53 -19.53
CA LEU A 173 -2.50 10.49 -20.04
C LEU A 173 -2.54 10.21 -21.56
N LYS A 174 -1.50 9.58 -22.10
CA LYS A 174 -1.41 9.34 -23.54
C LYS A 174 -2.59 8.50 -24.03
N GLN A 175 -3.29 9.03 -25.04
CA GLN A 175 -4.38 8.36 -25.75
C GLN A 175 -4.21 8.65 -27.24
N ASP A 176 -4.03 7.61 -28.06
CA ASP A 176 -3.80 7.78 -29.51
C ASP A 176 -5.01 8.40 -30.23
N ALA A 177 -6.20 8.34 -29.61
CA ALA A 177 -7.43 8.90 -30.15
C ALA A 177 -7.67 10.39 -29.82
N ILE A 178 -6.84 11.00 -28.94
CA ILE A 178 -7.07 12.36 -28.45
C ILE A 178 -5.89 13.26 -28.87
N PRO A 179 -6.15 14.49 -29.37
CA PRO A 179 -5.09 15.44 -29.66
C PRO A 179 -4.23 15.73 -28.44
N ASN A 180 -2.92 15.84 -28.65
CA ASN A 180 -1.98 16.33 -27.64
C ASN A 180 -1.73 17.84 -27.84
N THR A 181 -1.10 18.45 -26.84
CA THR A 181 -0.68 19.86 -26.92
C THR A 181 0.75 19.96 -27.45
N ASN A 182 1.01 20.97 -28.27
CA ASN A 182 2.39 21.34 -28.69
C ASN A 182 3.02 22.37 -27.75
N ARG A 183 2.33 22.74 -26.66
CA ARG A 183 2.84 23.70 -25.68
C ARG A 183 4.04 23.10 -24.97
N VAL A 184 5.09 23.90 -24.85
CA VAL A 184 6.28 23.62 -24.04
C VAL A 184 6.27 24.47 -22.78
N VAL A 185 7.13 24.13 -21.82
CA VAL A 185 7.28 24.89 -20.57
C VAL A 185 7.75 26.31 -20.89
N GLU A 186 7.08 27.30 -20.29
CA GLU A 186 7.40 28.72 -20.48
C GLU A 186 7.52 29.45 -19.13
N LYS A 187 8.19 30.61 -19.14
CA LYS A 187 8.22 31.51 -17.98
C LYS A 187 6.79 31.95 -17.66
N GLY A 188 6.42 31.93 -16.38
CA GLY A 188 5.08 32.23 -15.90
C GLY A 188 4.24 30.99 -15.58
N ASP A 189 4.60 29.82 -16.11
CA ASP A 189 3.97 28.55 -15.74
C ASP A 189 4.27 28.20 -14.26
N ILE A 190 3.47 27.29 -13.69
CA ILE A 190 3.59 26.85 -12.30
C ILE A 190 4.20 25.46 -12.25
N LEU A 191 5.37 25.35 -11.62
CA LEU A 191 5.94 24.07 -11.22
C LEU A 191 5.25 23.59 -9.94
N LEU A 192 4.72 22.37 -9.95
CA LEU A 192 4.10 21.69 -8.82
C LEU A 192 4.88 20.42 -8.48
N LEU A 193 5.73 20.49 -7.47
CA LEU A 193 6.45 19.32 -6.92
C LEU A 193 5.56 18.55 -5.95
N ASN A 194 5.88 17.27 -5.71
CA ASN A 194 5.09 16.35 -4.88
C ASN A 194 3.64 16.20 -5.38
N TYR A 195 3.46 16.26 -6.70
CA TYR A 195 2.15 16.06 -7.29
C TYR A 195 1.68 14.62 -7.01
N MET A 196 0.51 14.50 -6.38
CA MET A 196 -0.15 13.23 -6.03
C MET A 196 0.64 12.31 -5.08
N TYR A 197 1.56 12.86 -4.27
CA TYR A 197 2.33 12.08 -3.31
C TYR A 197 1.50 11.47 -2.18
N ASP A 198 0.28 11.97 -1.98
CA ASP A 198 -0.75 11.40 -1.12
C ASP A 198 -1.40 10.14 -1.72
N GLN A 199 -1.30 9.92 -3.03
CA GLN A 199 -1.80 8.72 -3.70
C GLN A 199 -0.67 7.71 -3.87
N SER A 200 -0.80 6.54 -3.25
CA SER A 200 0.32 5.62 -3.07
C SER A 200 -0.04 4.17 -3.34
N LEU A 201 0.93 3.40 -3.83
CA LEU A 201 0.88 1.94 -3.83
C LEU A 201 1.66 1.40 -2.63
N LEU A 202 1.10 0.44 -1.88
CA LEU A 202 1.79 -0.23 -0.78
C LEU A 202 2.00 -1.71 -1.09
N ILE A 203 3.26 -2.09 -1.17
CA ILE A 203 3.74 -3.45 -1.36
C ILE A 203 4.27 -3.96 -0.03
N ALA A 204 3.60 -4.97 0.51
CA ALA A 204 3.94 -5.57 1.79
C ALA A 204 4.00 -7.09 1.66
N PRO A 205 4.84 -7.76 2.46
CA PRO A 205 4.98 -9.21 2.39
C PRO A 205 3.75 -9.96 2.94
N ASP A 206 2.94 -9.33 3.80
CA ASP A 206 1.79 -9.94 4.44
C ASP A 206 0.77 -8.87 4.90
N PHE A 207 -0.40 -9.34 5.35
CA PHE A 207 -1.49 -8.48 5.81
C PHE A 207 -1.11 -7.63 7.04
N ASN A 208 -0.31 -8.16 7.97
CA ASN A 208 0.04 -7.45 9.20
C ASN A 208 0.95 -6.25 8.89
N ASN A 209 1.93 -6.45 8.02
CA ASN A 209 2.80 -5.38 7.52
C ASN A 209 1.99 -4.37 6.70
N TYR A 210 1.09 -4.84 5.83
CA TYR A 210 0.22 -3.96 5.04
C TYR A 210 -0.64 -3.06 5.94
N LYS A 211 -1.35 -3.68 6.89
CA LYS A 211 -2.25 -2.98 7.81
C LYS A 211 -1.50 -1.97 8.66
N ALA A 212 -0.34 -2.35 9.20
CA ALA A 212 0.42 -1.47 10.06
C ALA A 212 0.95 -0.22 9.35
N VAL A 213 1.50 -0.37 8.14
CA VAL A 213 1.96 0.77 7.36
C VAL A 213 0.78 1.66 6.95
N LYS A 214 -0.34 1.05 6.56
CA LYS A 214 -1.56 1.79 6.22
C LYS A 214 -2.11 2.60 7.41
N ASP A 215 -2.13 2.01 8.61
CA ASP A 215 -2.63 2.66 9.82
C ASP A 215 -1.72 3.83 10.24
N ASP A 216 -0.41 3.69 10.04
CA ASP A 216 0.59 4.71 10.42
C ASP A 216 0.66 5.89 9.46
N PHE A 217 0.63 5.61 8.16
CA PHE A 217 0.63 6.61 7.09
C PHE A 217 -0.80 6.97 6.69
N ALA A 218 -1.66 7.28 7.68
CA ALA A 218 -3.08 7.53 7.47
C ALA A 218 -3.40 8.77 6.60
N GLN A 219 -2.40 9.62 6.32
CA GLN A 219 -2.53 10.74 5.38
C GLN A 219 -2.35 10.32 3.92
N ASN A 220 -1.77 9.14 3.67
CA ASN A 220 -1.65 8.54 2.36
C ASN A 220 -2.90 7.72 2.02
N ASN A 221 -3.44 7.95 0.85
CA ASN A 221 -4.44 7.08 0.24
C ASN A 221 -3.74 5.93 -0.47
N PHE A 222 -3.75 4.75 0.16
CA PHE A 222 -3.18 3.55 -0.43
C PHE A 222 -4.19 2.82 -1.32
N ILE A 223 -3.88 2.71 -2.62
CA ILE A 223 -4.60 1.81 -3.51
C ILE A 223 -4.41 0.36 -3.05
N HIS A 224 -5.45 -0.46 -3.19
CA HIS A 224 -5.40 -1.84 -2.72
C HIS A 224 -4.45 -2.68 -3.58
N PRO A 225 -3.55 -3.49 -2.99
CA PRO A 225 -2.54 -4.27 -3.74
C PRO A 225 -3.16 -5.28 -4.72
N ASP A 226 -4.39 -5.76 -4.45
CA ASP A 226 -5.13 -6.61 -5.39
C ASP A 226 -5.37 -5.97 -6.76
N LEU A 227 -5.47 -4.63 -6.86
CA LEU A 227 -5.59 -3.95 -8.16
C LEU A 227 -4.29 -4.07 -8.96
N PHE A 228 -3.15 -3.97 -8.28
CA PHE A 228 -1.85 -4.21 -8.91
C PHE A 228 -1.70 -5.68 -9.29
N ALA A 229 -2.06 -6.60 -8.41
CA ALA A 229 -2.02 -8.04 -8.70
C ALA A 229 -2.93 -8.43 -9.87
N ALA A 230 -4.11 -7.83 -10.00
CA ALA A 230 -5.00 -8.04 -11.14
C ALA A 230 -4.39 -7.51 -12.44
N SER A 231 -3.73 -6.35 -12.41
CA SER A 231 -3.01 -5.80 -13.56
C SER A 231 -1.85 -6.73 -13.98
N LEU A 232 -1.06 -7.20 -13.03
CA LEU A 232 0.00 -8.19 -13.26
C LEU A 232 -0.55 -9.50 -13.86
N LYS A 233 -1.69 -9.98 -13.36
CA LYS A 233 -2.36 -11.18 -13.89
C LYS A 233 -2.82 -10.99 -15.33
N PHE A 234 -3.40 -9.83 -15.64
CA PHE A 234 -3.80 -9.48 -17.00
C PHE A 234 -2.60 -9.42 -17.95
N GLN A 235 -1.43 -9.00 -17.45
CA GLN A 235 -0.18 -8.90 -18.20
C GLN A 235 0.64 -10.19 -18.23
N ASN A 236 0.17 -11.27 -17.60
CA ASN A 236 0.91 -12.52 -17.42
C ASN A 236 2.29 -12.31 -16.75
N GLN A 237 2.38 -11.36 -15.81
CA GLN A 237 3.62 -10.96 -15.15
C GLN A 237 3.61 -11.40 -13.67
N PRO A 238 4.07 -12.61 -13.32
CA PRO A 238 3.99 -13.16 -11.96
C PRO A 238 4.82 -12.39 -10.94
N LEU A 239 5.97 -11.87 -11.37
CA LEU A 239 6.93 -11.15 -10.53
C LEU A 239 7.13 -9.74 -11.10
N PRO A 240 6.75 -8.68 -10.38
CA PRO A 240 6.78 -7.31 -10.89
C PRO A 240 8.20 -6.74 -10.96
N ARG A 241 8.59 -6.23 -12.12
CA ARG A 241 9.83 -5.44 -12.29
C ARG A 241 9.58 -3.97 -11.96
N ILE A 242 10.66 -3.17 -11.89
CA ILE A 242 10.59 -1.73 -11.62
C ILE A 242 9.64 -1.03 -12.60
N GLU A 243 9.70 -1.40 -13.88
CA GLU A 243 8.90 -0.83 -14.94
C GLU A 243 7.40 -1.13 -14.75
N ASP A 244 7.05 -2.29 -14.20
CA ASP A 244 5.66 -2.68 -13.92
C ASP A 244 5.06 -1.79 -12.83
N PHE A 245 5.85 -1.45 -11.80
CA PHE A 245 5.44 -0.52 -10.76
C PHE A 245 5.22 0.89 -11.30
N GLN A 246 6.17 1.41 -12.10
CA GLN A 246 6.08 2.75 -12.69
C GLN A 246 4.89 2.84 -13.64
N LYS A 247 4.70 1.83 -14.50
CA LYS A 247 3.56 1.75 -15.42
C LYS A 247 2.24 1.75 -14.67
N PHE A 248 2.08 0.87 -13.67
CA PHE A 248 0.86 0.82 -12.88
C PHE A 248 0.62 2.13 -12.12
N ALA A 249 1.67 2.75 -11.58
CA ALA A 249 1.56 4.03 -10.89
C ALA A 249 1.09 5.14 -11.83
N ILE A 250 1.59 5.20 -13.08
CA ILE A 250 1.11 6.12 -14.09
C ILE A 250 -0.38 5.87 -14.42
N GLU A 251 -0.75 4.61 -14.70
CA GLU A 251 -2.13 4.22 -15.04
C GLU A 251 -3.13 4.55 -13.92
N GLN A 252 -2.70 4.49 -12.67
CA GLN A 252 -3.53 4.76 -11.48
C GLN A 252 -3.34 6.16 -10.89
N ASN A 253 -2.55 7.03 -11.54
CA ASN A 253 -2.20 8.37 -11.07
C ASN A 253 -1.64 8.38 -9.62
N LEU A 254 -0.64 7.56 -9.34
CA LEU A 254 0.02 7.47 -8.04
C LEU A 254 1.32 8.28 -8.05
N GLY A 255 1.60 9.02 -6.97
CA GLY A 255 2.82 9.79 -6.82
C GLY A 255 3.95 9.05 -6.11
N THR A 256 3.62 8.04 -5.28
CA THR A 256 4.61 7.31 -4.47
C THR A 256 4.35 5.81 -4.41
N ILE A 257 5.42 5.04 -4.18
CA ILE A 257 5.37 3.58 -3.99
C ILE A 257 6.08 3.24 -2.67
N PHE A 258 5.38 2.53 -1.80
CA PHE A 258 5.87 2.06 -0.52
C PHE A 258 6.17 0.57 -0.64
N ILE A 259 7.39 0.17 -0.26
CA ILE A 259 7.77 -1.24 -0.23
C ILE A 259 8.29 -1.60 1.15
N VAL A 260 7.67 -2.60 1.77
CA VAL A 260 8.11 -3.14 3.07
C VAL A 260 9.09 -4.27 2.83
N LEU A 261 10.30 -4.14 3.34
CA LEU A 261 11.37 -5.13 3.16
C LEU A 261 12.29 -5.13 4.38
N ASN A 262 12.66 -6.31 4.90
CA ASN A 262 13.56 -6.48 6.05
C ASN A 262 13.23 -5.59 7.26
N ARG A 263 11.95 -5.51 7.64
CA ARG A 263 11.48 -4.64 8.73
C ARG A 263 11.81 -3.15 8.50
N LYS A 264 11.85 -2.73 7.24
CA LYS A 264 11.94 -1.34 6.83
C LYS A 264 10.86 -1.03 5.81
N ILE A 265 10.44 0.21 5.77
CA ILE A 265 9.57 0.77 4.74
C ILE A 265 10.48 1.63 3.86
N PHE A 266 10.43 1.42 2.56
CA PHE A 266 11.11 2.22 1.56
C PHE A 266 10.06 2.98 0.75
N ILE A 267 10.19 4.29 0.66
CA ILE A 267 9.30 5.16 -0.10
C ILE A 267 10.03 5.60 -1.36
N TYR A 268 9.47 5.27 -2.51
CA TYR A 268 9.99 5.61 -3.82
C TYR A 268 9.09 6.62 -4.52
N ASP A 269 9.70 7.50 -5.31
CA ASP A 269 8.99 8.33 -6.28
C ASP A 269 8.43 7.44 -7.39
N ALA A 270 7.14 7.56 -7.71
CA ALA A 270 6.50 6.68 -8.68
C ALA A 270 7.01 6.86 -10.12
N LYS A 271 7.48 8.06 -10.49
CA LYS A 271 7.90 8.38 -11.86
C LYS A 271 9.37 8.09 -12.08
N THR A 272 10.23 8.49 -11.15
CA THR A 272 11.69 8.34 -11.27
C THR A 272 12.20 7.08 -10.60
N PHE A 273 11.36 6.38 -9.83
CA PHE A 273 11.73 5.24 -8.99
C PHE A 273 12.91 5.52 -8.05
N THR A 274 13.08 6.79 -7.65
CA THR A 274 14.14 7.19 -6.74
C THR A 274 13.71 7.00 -5.29
N LEU A 275 14.60 6.48 -4.44
CA LEU A 275 14.35 6.37 -3.01
C LEU A 275 14.22 7.77 -2.38
N LEU A 276 13.02 8.10 -1.91
CA LEU A 276 12.71 9.36 -1.26
C LEU A 276 13.00 9.29 0.24
N ASP A 277 12.57 8.21 0.88
CA ASP A 277 12.78 8.03 2.31
C ASP A 277 12.71 6.57 2.75
N SER A 278 13.20 6.28 3.96
CA SER A 278 13.07 4.95 4.56
C SER A 278 12.87 4.98 6.08
N TYR A 279 12.14 3.99 6.59
CA TYR A 279 11.69 3.93 7.98
C TYR A 279 11.90 2.54 8.56
N SER A 280 12.18 2.43 9.85
CA SER A 280 12.25 1.12 10.52
C SER A 280 10.84 0.70 10.98
N LEU A 281 10.48 -0.55 10.73
CA LEU A 281 9.18 -1.14 11.05
C LEU A 281 9.33 -2.16 12.20
N GLN A 282 8.78 -1.85 13.36
CA GLN A 282 8.92 -2.69 14.56
C GLN A 282 7.78 -3.71 14.69
N ILE A 283 7.65 -4.59 13.70
CA ILE A 283 6.62 -5.64 13.69
C ILE A 283 7.22 -7.04 13.66
N GLY A 284 6.48 -7.99 14.24
CA GLY A 284 6.83 -9.40 14.34
C GLY A 284 6.83 -10.13 12.99
N SER A 285 7.50 -11.26 12.95
CA SER A 285 7.58 -12.11 11.76
C SER A 285 6.24 -12.78 11.47
N SER A 286 5.77 -12.68 10.23
CA SER A 286 4.63 -13.46 9.73
C SER A 286 5.02 -14.16 8.41
N LYS A 287 4.18 -15.09 7.92
CA LYS A 287 4.45 -15.82 6.68
C LYS A 287 4.35 -14.85 5.50
N LYS A 288 5.48 -14.62 4.85
CA LYS A 288 5.59 -13.73 3.68
C LYS A 288 5.02 -14.39 2.43
N GLN A 289 4.34 -13.60 1.62
CA GLN A 289 3.79 -13.96 0.32
C GLN A 289 4.61 -13.31 -0.79
N LEU A 290 4.89 -14.07 -1.85
CA LEU A 290 5.48 -13.59 -3.10
C LEU A 290 4.40 -13.55 -4.19
N PRO A 291 4.32 -12.52 -5.06
CA PRO A 291 5.17 -11.33 -5.10
C PRO A 291 4.91 -10.32 -3.99
N PHE A 292 3.74 -10.35 -3.35
CA PHE A 292 3.38 -9.52 -2.19
C PHE A 292 2.04 -10.01 -1.62
N PHE A 293 1.58 -9.40 -0.53
CA PHE A 293 0.26 -9.64 0.03
C PHE A 293 -0.86 -9.29 -0.96
N THR A 294 -1.52 -10.31 -1.48
CA THR A 294 -2.71 -10.18 -2.33
C THR A 294 -3.65 -11.36 -2.17
N ARG A 295 -4.94 -11.12 -2.38
CA ARG A 295 -5.98 -12.15 -2.45
C ARG A 295 -6.23 -12.64 -3.88
N VAL A 296 -5.58 -12.04 -4.88
CA VAL A 296 -5.68 -12.49 -6.27
C VAL A 296 -4.95 -13.82 -6.41
N GLU A 297 -5.70 -14.88 -6.69
CA GLU A 297 -5.14 -16.21 -6.89
C GLU A 297 -4.33 -16.31 -8.18
N GLU A 298 -3.18 -16.98 -8.10
CA GLU A 298 -2.32 -17.41 -9.21
C GLU A 298 -2.17 -16.37 -10.33
N ILE A 299 -1.16 -15.50 -10.17
CA ILE A 299 -0.66 -14.67 -11.27
C ILE A 299 0.20 -15.57 -12.15
N LYS A 300 -0.36 -16.08 -13.26
CA LYS A 300 0.34 -17.01 -14.15
C LYS A 300 1.28 -16.25 -15.09
N GLY A 301 2.44 -16.85 -15.35
CA GLY A 301 3.33 -16.41 -16.42
C GLY A 301 2.73 -16.58 -17.81
N PRO A 302 3.46 -16.18 -18.86
CA PRO A 302 3.06 -16.40 -20.24
C PRO A 302 2.89 -17.90 -20.52
N LEU A 303 1.89 -18.27 -21.35
CA LEU A 303 1.58 -19.67 -21.69
C LEU A 303 2.71 -20.39 -22.43
N ILE A 304 3.57 -19.63 -23.11
CA ILE A 304 4.77 -20.14 -23.77
C ILE A 304 5.95 -19.50 -23.06
N ASP A 305 6.59 -20.27 -22.18
CA ASP A 305 7.85 -19.87 -21.57
C ASP A 305 9.00 -20.17 -22.53
N LEU A 306 9.21 -19.26 -23.49
CA LEU A 306 10.29 -19.34 -24.48
C LEU A 306 11.69 -19.39 -23.83
N LYS A 307 11.78 -19.06 -22.52
CA LYS A 307 13.00 -19.13 -21.71
C LYS A 307 13.44 -20.56 -21.42
N ASN A 308 12.51 -21.52 -21.41
CA ASN A 308 12.80 -22.94 -21.19
C ASN A 308 13.09 -23.72 -22.50
N ILE A 309 13.19 -23.02 -23.62
CA ILE A 309 13.60 -23.60 -24.91
C ILE A 309 15.08 -23.23 -25.12
N PRO A 310 16.04 -24.15 -24.87
CA PRO A 310 17.47 -23.83 -24.78
C PRO A 310 18.06 -23.19 -26.05
N ILE A 311 17.48 -23.50 -27.20
CA ILE A 311 17.93 -22.99 -28.50
C ILE A 311 17.44 -21.55 -28.74
N VAL A 312 16.33 -21.16 -28.12
CA VAL A 312 15.65 -19.88 -28.34
C VAL A 312 16.09 -18.81 -27.33
N SER A 313 16.39 -19.20 -26.09
CA SER A 313 16.89 -18.29 -25.05
C SER A 313 18.22 -17.64 -25.42
N ASP A 314 19.18 -18.43 -25.93
CA ASP A 314 20.53 -17.97 -26.27
C ASP A 314 20.56 -17.06 -27.52
N VAL A 315 19.70 -17.36 -28.50
CA VAL A 315 19.62 -16.59 -29.76
C VAL A 315 18.86 -15.27 -29.58
N LEU A 316 17.91 -15.21 -28.64
CA LEU A 316 17.09 -14.02 -28.36
C LEU A 316 17.57 -13.19 -27.16
N GLY A 317 18.65 -13.60 -26.48
CA GLY A 317 19.16 -12.90 -25.30
C GLY A 317 18.20 -12.91 -24.10
N LEU A 318 17.38 -13.95 -23.98
CA LEU A 318 16.38 -14.12 -22.92
C LEU A 318 16.94 -14.88 -21.72
N ASN A 319 18.16 -14.57 -21.30
CA ASN A 319 18.75 -15.16 -20.10
C ASN A 319 17.99 -14.69 -18.86
N GLU A 320 17.91 -15.56 -17.85
CA GLU A 320 17.34 -15.24 -16.53
C GLU A 320 17.85 -13.88 -16.06
N ASP A 321 16.95 -13.02 -15.56
CA ASP A 321 17.28 -11.71 -14.98
C ASP A 321 18.24 -11.84 -13.77
N GLY A 322 18.62 -13.06 -13.37
CA GLY A 322 19.49 -13.38 -12.24
C GLY A 322 18.85 -13.11 -10.88
N ILE A 323 17.55 -12.80 -10.85
CA ILE A 323 16.85 -12.41 -9.64
C ILE A 323 16.41 -13.66 -8.87
N ASP A 324 16.91 -13.83 -7.65
CA ASP A 324 16.54 -14.88 -6.71
C ASP A 324 15.11 -14.68 -6.19
N ASP A 325 14.20 -15.52 -6.67
CA ASP A 325 12.78 -15.54 -6.33
C ASP A 325 12.44 -16.57 -5.23
N SER A 326 13.45 -17.16 -4.56
CA SER A 326 13.24 -18.14 -3.48
C SER A 326 12.48 -17.58 -2.27
N SER A 327 12.51 -16.27 -2.08
CA SER A 327 11.76 -15.58 -1.04
C SER A 327 11.45 -14.14 -1.40
N TYR A 328 10.40 -13.59 -0.80
CA TYR A 328 10.06 -12.16 -0.89
C TYR A 328 11.28 -11.26 -0.59
N ASP A 329 12.03 -11.54 0.47
CA ASP A 329 13.14 -10.67 0.86
C ASP A 329 14.29 -10.72 -0.15
N ASN A 330 14.63 -11.89 -0.68
CA ASN A 330 15.70 -12.02 -1.66
C ASN A 330 15.33 -11.32 -2.97
N TYR A 331 14.09 -11.54 -3.43
CA TYR A 331 13.56 -10.92 -4.63
C TYR A 331 13.64 -9.39 -4.56
N TYR A 332 13.04 -8.79 -3.53
CA TYR A 332 13.03 -7.32 -3.42
C TYR A 332 14.39 -6.73 -3.02
N LYS A 333 15.27 -7.46 -2.31
CA LYS A 333 16.65 -6.97 -2.09
C LYS A 333 17.38 -6.78 -3.41
N GLN A 334 17.27 -7.76 -4.30
CA GLN A 334 17.93 -7.72 -5.60
C GLN A 334 17.26 -6.73 -6.54
N LEU A 335 15.92 -6.73 -6.61
CA LEU A 335 15.15 -5.79 -7.42
C LEU A 335 15.43 -4.33 -7.06
N LEU A 336 15.50 -4.01 -5.76
CA LEU A 336 15.70 -2.65 -5.29
C LEU A 336 17.18 -2.27 -5.11
N GLY A 337 18.11 -3.21 -5.31
CA GLY A 337 19.54 -3.00 -5.10
C GLY A 337 19.92 -2.65 -3.65
N VAL A 338 19.10 -3.06 -2.68
CA VAL A 338 19.33 -2.77 -1.25
C VAL A 338 20.06 -3.93 -0.57
N LYS A 339 21.12 -3.59 0.18
CA LYS A 339 21.94 -4.56 0.93
C LYS A 339 21.36 -4.90 2.30
#